data_AF-A0A4Y9ZQ01-F1
#
_entry.id   AF-A0A4Y9ZQ01-F1
#
_cell.length_a   1.000
_cell.length_b   1.000
_cell.length_c   1.000
_cell.angle_alpha   90.00
_cell.angle_beta   90.00
_cell.angle_gamma   90.00
#
_symmetry.space_group_name_H-M   'P 1'
#
loop_
_entity.id
_entity.type
_entity.pdbx_description
1 polymer ?
#
loop_
_entity_poly.entity_id
_entity_poly.type
_entity_poly.pdbx_seq_one_letter_code
_entity_poly.pdbx_strand_id
1 'polypeptide(L)'
;MARHQRSFNTSHRSKAQKRALREAVAQRQRNTSDAKITRSPGATENEDLRRRLHNMQRQFRRAQEARDKARRTSRGSSDDSVPSLGDIMLCTASSSPPSESLTPHASSAVWAALRQAIVKLHRQNDALRKRLSRQVKSSSREIKRAVQKAKVTAVMTYVIKDKGQITDRARALIRSLVDIGIPFSSLLDVIRCVLISAGIEVKGKFSKHSVHRIVLEGGVYARLQIMDEIQHTKSLTISGDGTSFRNINLEAGFMLYKPPGSKTPQLRTLPLIAATSHTSEAQLKGWQGRFNGFCTLWNSSPLIQDGGPVSINSILSKTKGMSSDHANDQKSLAALFEKWKAQVDQEARGQEAVMSMTAVELLTLQIEVMNTCLAQVGGYPGWDALPASEKQSRNIAAHRCGMHKEMNAVKWGTKYMEAFWVSETAKELDAPPPIFLFNRDNAAAVADKTATTAKARAEQVSSRGAIKTASLAGAIFRNKYEKKGQQDAYRYFFSEMLGFIVQFPDTSNTRYGSFCDAACELLVNLVIYLEFLDLMRYNKEKGELNHMEQNIFDALHDPSTLTELAVLSLYSQNISQPYAAFIRDTSRTACRPRIPGEDIQRIYQVSLQMIRQDIRRYPAGHTT
;
A
#
# COMPACT_ATOMS: atom_id res chain seq x y z
N MET A 1 24.15 23.08 -6.10
CA MET A 1 25.32 23.11 -6.98
C MET A 1 25.39 21.75 -7.66
N ALA A 2 24.80 21.56 -8.84
CA ALA A 2 25.33 21.86 -10.16
C ALA A 2 26.47 20.93 -10.63
N ARG A 3 26.07 20.01 -11.54
CA ARG A 3 26.75 19.50 -12.75
C ARG A 3 27.93 18.51 -12.68
N HIS A 4 27.84 17.60 -13.67
CA HIS A 4 28.83 16.71 -14.29
C HIS A 4 29.10 15.39 -13.57
N GLN A 5 29.17 14.21 -14.20
CA GLN A 5 29.33 13.83 -15.62
C GLN A 5 28.97 12.33 -15.72
N ARG A 6 28.24 11.89 -16.75
CA ARG A 6 28.39 10.54 -17.32
C ARG A 6 28.16 10.61 -18.82
N SER A 7 29.21 10.30 -19.57
CA SER A 7 29.26 10.27 -21.03
C SER A 7 29.70 8.89 -21.51
N PHE A 8 29.09 8.46 -22.62
CA PHE A 8 29.45 7.35 -23.54
C PHE A 8 29.26 5.91 -23.02
N ASN A 9 28.70 4.95 -23.76
CA ASN A 9 28.83 4.65 -25.20
C ASN A 9 27.57 3.98 -25.79
N THR A 10 27.17 4.33 -27.02
CA THR A 10 26.27 3.50 -27.86
C THR A 10 26.75 3.49 -29.31
N SER A 11 27.57 2.50 -29.67
CA SER A 11 27.86 2.16 -31.06
C SER A 11 27.69 0.67 -31.26
N HIS A 12 26.54 0.26 -31.81
CA HIS A 12 26.34 -0.87 -32.72
C HIS A 12 24.82 -1.09 -32.87
N ARG A 13 24.22 -0.43 -33.88
CA ARG A 13 22.89 -0.78 -34.38
C ARG A 13 23.01 -1.13 -35.86
N SER A 14 22.40 -2.24 -36.27
CA SER A 14 22.51 -2.81 -37.61
C SER A 14 21.91 -1.87 -38.68
N LYS A 15 22.35 -2.00 -39.93
CA LYS A 15 21.89 -1.16 -41.07
C LYS A 15 20.36 -1.20 -41.23
N ALA A 16 19.72 -2.34 -40.93
CA ALA A 16 18.26 -2.48 -40.96
C ALA A 16 17.55 -1.60 -39.91
N GLN A 17 18.07 -1.53 -38.68
CA GLN A 17 17.52 -0.67 -37.63
C GLN A 17 17.71 0.82 -37.96
N LYS A 18 18.81 1.20 -38.61
CA LYS A 18 19.02 2.58 -39.08
C LYS A 18 18.03 2.96 -40.20
N ARG A 19 17.67 2.00 -41.08
CA ARG A 19 16.68 2.22 -42.14
C ARG A 19 15.27 2.34 -41.58
N ALA A 20 14.86 1.45 -40.68
CA ALA A 20 13.57 1.51 -39.99
C ALA A 20 13.41 2.81 -39.18
N LEU A 21 14.49 3.28 -38.54
CA LEU A 21 14.47 4.56 -37.81
C LEU A 21 14.35 5.76 -38.76
N ARG A 22 14.99 5.72 -39.94
CA ARG A 22 14.87 6.77 -40.95
C ARG A 22 13.47 6.82 -41.56
N GLU A 23 12.86 5.67 -41.86
CA GLU A 23 11.48 5.59 -42.35
C GLU A 23 10.48 6.06 -41.28
N ALA A 24 10.67 5.67 -40.01
CA ALA A 24 9.84 6.15 -38.91
C ALA A 24 9.95 7.67 -38.69
N VAL A 25 11.15 8.25 -38.86
CA VAL A 25 11.36 9.71 -38.76
C VAL A 25 10.74 10.44 -39.95
N ALA A 26 10.84 9.88 -41.17
CA ALA A 26 10.22 10.45 -42.37
C ALA A 26 8.68 10.38 -42.32
N GLN A 27 8.12 9.30 -41.76
CA GLN A 27 6.67 9.17 -41.51
C GLN A 27 6.20 10.23 -40.50
N ARG A 28 7.00 10.45 -39.44
CA ARG A 28 6.70 11.42 -38.39
C ARG A 28 6.78 12.87 -38.89
N GLN A 29 7.71 13.16 -39.80
CA GLN A 29 7.82 14.47 -40.44
C GLN A 29 6.66 14.75 -41.40
N ARG A 30 6.21 13.76 -42.17
CA ARG A 30 5.01 13.87 -43.03
C ARG A 30 3.72 14.09 -42.22
N ASN A 31 3.57 13.39 -41.10
CA ASN A 31 2.43 13.59 -40.20
C ASN A 31 2.44 14.98 -39.52
N THR A 32 3.61 15.61 -39.36
CA THR A 32 3.70 16.98 -38.81
C THR A 32 3.52 18.09 -39.86
N SER A 33 3.74 17.81 -41.15
CA SER A 33 3.44 18.76 -42.23
C SER A 33 1.94 18.80 -42.55
N ASP A 34 1.24 17.66 -42.48
CA ASP A 34 -0.21 17.60 -42.73
C ASP A 34 -1.03 18.20 -41.57
N ALA A 35 -0.49 18.23 -40.35
CA ALA A 35 -1.09 18.89 -39.21
C ALA A 35 -0.97 20.44 -39.22
N LYS A 36 -0.32 21.04 -40.23
CA LYS A 36 -0.04 22.48 -40.28
C LYS A 36 -1.05 23.31 -41.07
N ILE A 37 -2.12 22.71 -41.60
CA ILE A 37 -3.23 23.41 -42.26
C ILE A 37 -4.49 23.33 -41.39
N THR A 38 -4.43 23.91 -40.19
CA THR A 38 -5.61 24.48 -39.49
C THR A 38 -5.09 25.60 -38.58
N ARG A 39 -5.33 26.85 -38.98
CA ARG A 39 -4.96 28.04 -38.18
C ARG A 39 -5.79 28.04 -36.88
N SER A 40 -5.15 27.79 -35.74
CA SER A 40 -5.78 27.92 -34.43
C SER A 40 -5.63 29.36 -33.88
N PRO A 41 -6.59 29.88 -33.10
CA PRO A 41 -6.59 31.27 -32.61
C PRO A 41 -5.50 31.59 -31.55
N GLY A 42 -4.72 30.60 -31.10
CA GLY A 42 -3.76 30.77 -29.99
C GLY A 42 -2.35 31.21 -30.40
N ALA A 43 -2.06 31.36 -31.71
CA ALA A 43 -0.76 31.80 -32.18
C ALA A 43 -0.52 33.30 -31.95
N THR A 44 -1.57 34.12 -32.06
CA THR A 44 -1.52 35.58 -31.90
C THR A 44 -1.33 36.00 -30.44
N GLU A 45 -1.94 35.30 -29.48
CA GLU A 45 -1.76 35.58 -28.04
C GLU A 45 -0.32 35.32 -27.56
N ASN A 46 0.33 34.27 -28.07
CA ASN A 46 1.71 33.94 -27.72
C ASN A 46 2.72 34.93 -28.30
N GLU A 47 2.42 35.49 -29.48
CA GLU A 47 3.24 36.51 -30.11
C GLU A 47 3.10 37.87 -29.42
N ASP A 48 1.88 38.21 -28.95
CA ASP A 48 1.62 39.43 -28.19
C ASP A 48 2.28 39.38 -26.79
N LEU A 49 2.25 38.22 -26.12
CA LEU A 49 2.97 37.99 -24.86
C LEU A 49 4.50 38.11 -25.04
N ARG A 50 5.05 37.57 -26.13
CA ARG A 50 6.48 37.71 -26.45
C ARG A 50 6.87 39.16 -26.73
N ARG A 51 6.03 39.92 -27.45
CA ARG A 51 6.23 41.36 -27.67
C ARG A 51 6.18 42.15 -26.37
N ARG A 52 5.23 41.87 -25.47
CA ARG A 52 5.16 42.53 -24.14
C ARG A 52 6.40 42.24 -23.29
N LEU A 53 6.88 41.00 -23.30
CA LEU A 53 8.07 40.61 -22.54
C LEU A 53 9.34 41.26 -23.10
N HIS A 54 9.48 41.33 -24.43
CA HIS A 54 10.57 42.06 -25.08
C HIS A 54 10.51 43.57 -24.75
N ASN A 55 9.33 44.18 -24.76
CA ASN A 55 9.17 45.60 -24.46
C ASN A 55 9.51 45.93 -22.99
N MET A 56 9.11 45.07 -22.04
CA MET A 56 9.52 45.20 -20.64
C MET A 56 11.04 45.07 -20.47
N GLN A 57 11.67 44.08 -21.10
CA GLN A 57 13.13 43.91 -21.03
C GLN A 57 13.87 45.13 -21.61
N ARG A 58 13.33 45.74 -22.66
CA ARG A 58 13.89 46.98 -23.24
C ARG A 58 13.72 48.18 -22.31
N GLN A 59 12.58 48.29 -21.61
CA GLN A 59 12.37 49.35 -20.59
C GLN A 59 13.32 49.19 -19.40
N PHE A 60 13.53 47.97 -18.90
CA PHE A 60 14.51 47.71 -17.84
C PHE A 60 15.93 48.06 -18.26
N ARG A 61 16.33 47.72 -19.49
CA ARG A 61 17.66 48.05 -20.02
C ARG A 61 17.86 49.56 -20.12
N ARG A 62 16.87 50.30 -20.63
CA ARG A 62 16.89 51.78 -20.68
C ARG A 62 16.94 52.42 -19.28
N ALA A 63 16.25 51.85 -18.31
CA ALA A 63 16.28 52.32 -16.93
C ALA A 63 17.66 52.07 -16.28
N GLN A 64 18.30 50.92 -16.57
CA GLN A 64 19.67 50.64 -16.15
C GLN A 64 20.66 51.60 -16.82
N GLU A 65 20.58 51.79 -18.13
CA GLU A 65 21.43 52.73 -18.87
C GLU A 65 21.28 54.17 -18.37
N ALA A 66 20.06 54.62 -18.06
CA ALA A 66 19.81 55.94 -17.48
C ALA A 66 20.41 56.07 -16.07
N ARG A 67 20.33 55.02 -15.26
CA ARG A 67 20.94 54.97 -13.93
C ARG A 67 22.47 54.97 -14.00
N ASP A 68 23.06 54.24 -14.94
CA ASP A 68 24.51 54.20 -15.16
C ASP A 68 25.03 55.51 -15.73
N LYS A 69 24.27 56.17 -16.62
CA LYS A 69 24.57 57.52 -17.10
C LYS A 69 24.55 58.55 -15.97
N ALA A 70 23.53 58.50 -15.10
CA ALA A 70 23.45 59.36 -13.91
C ALA A 70 24.62 59.13 -12.93
N ARG A 71 25.09 57.88 -12.82
CA ARG A 71 26.24 57.50 -11.97
C ARG A 71 27.59 57.95 -12.57
N ARG A 72 27.70 58.01 -13.89
CA ARG A 72 28.87 58.57 -14.60
C ARG A 72 28.91 60.10 -14.47
N THR A 73 27.79 60.80 -14.63
CA THR A 73 27.74 62.26 -14.39
C THR A 73 28.00 62.64 -12.93
N SER A 74 27.61 61.81 -11.95
CA SER A 74 27.95 62.08 -10.55
C SER A 74 29.43 61.83 -10.21
N ARG A 75 30.12 60.94 -10.94
CA ARG A 75 31.56 60.68 -10.78
C ARG A 75 32.44 61.69 -11.51
N GLY A 76 31.96 62.29 -12.61
CA GLY A 76 32.70 63.31 -13.36
C GLY A 76 32.71 64.71 -12.73
N SER A 77 32.00 64.95 -11.62
CA SER A 77 31.98 66.26 -10.94
C SER A 77 32.59 66.24 -9.53
N SER A 78 33.29 65.17 -9.15
CA SER A 78 33.83 64.98 -7.79
C SER A 78 35.35 64.72 -7.75
N ASP A 79 36.09 65.05 -8.81
CA ASP A 79 37.54 64.75 -8.91
C ASP A 79 38.45 65.95 -9.26
N ASP A 80 37.98 67.20 -9.12
CA ASP A 80 38.88 68.36 -9.16
C ASP A 80 38.78 69.17 -7.86
N SER A 81 39.83 69.00 -7.03
CA SER A 81 40.31 69.89 -5.95
C SER A 81 39.45 70.09 -4.69
N VAL A 82 39.50 69.12 -3.78
CA VAL A 82 39.47 69.38 -2.32
C VAL A 82 40.51 68.49 -1.63
N PRO A 83 41.59 69.03 -1.03
CA PRO A 83 42.60 68.22 -0.34
C PRO A 83 42.04 67.51 0.89
N SER A 84 42.62 66.34 1.22
CA SER A 84 42.21 65.52 2.35
C SER A 84 42.54 66.18 3.69
N LEU A 85 41.69 65.98 4.69
CA LEU A 85 41.86 66.50 6.06
C LEU A 85 43.14 66.01 6.77
N GLY A 86 43.85 65.03 6.21
CA GLY A 86 45.12 64.53 6.74
C GLY A 86 46.32 65.43 6.43
N ASP A 87 46.28 66.16 5.30
CA ASP A 87 47.42 66.97 4.83
C ASP A 87 47.49 68.34 5.53
N ILE A 88 46.41 68.76 6.20
CA ILE A 88 46.33 70.02 6.95
C ILE A 88 46.85 69.88 8.39
N MET A 89 47.00 68.65 8.90
CA MET A 89 47.26 68.41 10.33
C MET A 89 48.74 68.13 10.70
N LEU A 90 49.68 68.21 9.75
CA LEU A 90 51.08 67.82 9.95
C LEU A 90 52.13 68.92 9.70
N CYS A 91 51.73 70.15 9.41
CA CYS A 91 52.63 71.29 9.29
C CYS A 91 52.14 72.45 10.15
N THR A 92 52.52 72.45 11.44
CA THR A 92 52.95 73.60 12.28
C THR A 92 52.66 73.31 13.75
N ALA A 93 53.51 72.47 14.34
CA ALA A 93 53.63 72.29 15.78
C ALA A 93 55.13 72.40 16.16
N SER A 94 55.67 73.62 16.22
CA SER A 94 56.83 74.00 17.08
C SER A 94 57.30 75.43 16.79
N SER A 95 57.15 76.33 17.77
CA SER A 95 58.08 77.40 18.22
C SER A 95 57.36 78.70 18.62
N SER A 96 57.65 79.14 19.84
CA SER A 96 57.04 80.21 20.65
C SER A 96 57.20 81.65 20.09
N PRO A 97 56.38 82.65 20.54
CA PRO A 97 56.28 84.02 20.01
C PRO A 97 57.30 84.97 20.69
N PRO A 98 57.58 86.23 20.27
CA PRO A 98 56.58 87.23 19.85
C PRO A 98 57.02 88.34 18.86
N SER A 99 56.05 89.23 18.61
CA SER A 99 56.17 90.66 18.27
C SER A 99 56.67 91.10 16.88
N GLU A 100 55.95 92.10 16.37
CA GLU A 100 56.25 93.03 15.27
C GLU A 100 55.73 92.72 13.86
N SER A 101 54.51 93.23 13.68
CA SER A 101 54.00 94.01 12.54
C SER A 101 54.00 93.38 11.15
N LEU A 102 52.82 92.94 10.74
CA LEU A 102 52.11 93.39 9.53
C LEU A 102 50.70 92.76 9.51
N THR A 103 49.68 93.62 9.51
CA THR A 103 48.27 93.39 9.14
C THR A 103 48.20 92.70 7.76
N PRO A 104 47.14 91.96 7.31
CA PRO A 104 45.72 92.35 7.36
C PRO A 104 44.63 91.21 7.35
N HIS A 105 43.39 91.61 7.59
CA HIS A 105 42.11 91.13 7.02
C HIS A 105 41.92 89.67 6.53
N ALA A 106 41.34 88.81 7.39
CA ALA A 106 40.45 87.73 6.94
C ALA A 106 39.08 87.91 7.62
N SER A 107 38.21 88.62 6.91
CA SER A 107 36.97 89.20 7.42
C SER A 107 36.07 88.20 8.16
N SER A 108 35.45 88.68 9.24
CA SER A 108 34.23 88.13 9.87
C SER A 108 33.18 87.67 8.83
N ALA A 109 33.19 88.25 7.63
CA ALA A 109 32.33 87.87 6.51
C ALA A 109 32.61 86.47 5.94
N VAL A 110 33.85 85.93 5.98
CA VAL A 110 34.14 84.59 5.44
C VAL A 110 33.54 83.49 6.32
N TRP A 111 33.69 83.58 7.65
CA TRP A 111 33.07 82.64 8.58
C TRP A 111 31.55 82.78 8.62
N ALA A 112 31.02 84.00 8.47
CA ALA A 112 29.58 84.22 8.32
C ALA A 112 29.04 83.61 7.02
N ALA A 113 29.74 83.77 5.89
CA ALA A 113 29.36 83.19 4.61
C ALA A 113 29.38 81.66 4.63
N LEU A 114 30.37 81.04 5.30
CA LEU A 114 30.48 79.58 5.42
C LEU A 114 29.36 79.00 6.32
N ARG A 115 29.01 79.69 7.42
CA ARG A 115 27.84 79.34 8.24
C ARG A 115 26.53 79.48 7.45
N GLN A 116 26.38 80.52 6.64
CA GLN A 116 25.20 80.68 5.76
C GLN A 116 25.14 79.59 4.69
N ALA A 117 26.27 79.18 4.11
CA ALA A 117 26.35 78.10 3.13
C ALA A 117 25.96 76.74 3.76
N ILE A 118 26.42 76.45 4.98
CA ILE A 118 26.04 75.23 5.72
C ILE A 118 24.53 75.23 6.03
N VAL A 119 23.97 76.35 6.48
CA VAL A 119 22.52 76.47 6.72
C VAL A 119 21.73 76.27 5.42
N LYS A 120 22.21 76.81 4.29
CA LYS A 120 21.60 76.62 2.97
C LYS A 120 21.65 75.15 2.52
N LEU A 121 22.79 74.48 2.70
CA LEU A 121 22.95 73.05 2.41
C LEU A 121 22.06 72.18 3.29
N HIS A 122 21.97 72.48 4.60
CA HIS A 122 21.05 71.79 5.50
C HIS A 122 19.59 71.95 5.04
N ARG A 123 19.17 73.16 4.67
CA ARG A 123 17.81 73.39 4.13
C ARG A 123 17.56 72.62 2.82
N GLN A 124 18.54 72.56 1.92
CA GLN A 124 18.43 71.82 0.68
C GLN A 124 18.34 70.30 0.92
N ASN A 125 19.17 69.77 1.82
CA ASN A 125 19.16 68.36 2.19
C ASN A 125 17.83 67.98 2.86
N ASP A 126 17.31 68.85 3.72
CA ASP A 126 16.00 68.66 4.37
C ASP A 126 14.84 68.72 3.37
N ALA A 127 14.91 69.61 2.38
CA ALA A 127 13.95 69.67 1.28
C ALA A 127 13.98 68.41 0.41
N LEU A 128 15.17 67.87 0.11
CA LEU A 128 15.34 66.63 -0.64
C LEU A 128 14.84 65.42 0.14
N ARG A 129 15.16 65.31 1.43
CA ARG A 129 14.63 64.26 2.33
C ARG A 129 13.10 64.29 2.39
N LYS A 130 12.51 65.48 2.51
CA LYS A 130 11.05 65.66 2.51
C LYS A 130 10.43 65.29 1.15
N ARG A 131 11.07 65.62 0.03
CA ARG A 131 10.63 65.19 -1.32
C ARG A 131 10.67 63.66 -1.48
N LEU A 132 11.77 63.02 -1.08
CA LEU A 132 11.91 61.56 -1.15
C LEU A 132 10.85 60.86 -0.29
N SER A 133 10.63 61.35 0.94
CA SER A 133 9.58 60.83 1.84
C SER A 133 8.18 60.96 1.23
N ARG A 134 7.86 62.09 0.59
CA ARG A 134 6.58 62.27 -0.12
C ARG A 134 6.46 61.35 -1.33
N GLN A 135 7.51 61.17 -2.11
CA GLN A 135 7.52 60.31 -3.30
C GLN A 135 7.35 58.83 -2.94
N VAL A 136 8.01 58.36 -1.88
CA VAL A 136 7.84 56.99 -1.36
C VAL A 136 6.42 56.76 -0.84
N LYS A 137 5.84 57.74 -0.11
CA LYS A 137 4.45 57.69 0.35
C LYS A 137 3.43 57.74 -0.80
N SER A 138 3.68 58.53 -1.86
CA SER A 138 2.82 58.57 -3.05
C SER A 138 2.86 57.25 -3.81
N SER A 139 4.07 56.73 -4.04
CA SER A 139 4.28 55.46 -4.75
C SER A 139 3.61 54.29 -4.01
N SER A 140 3.68 54.23 -2.67
CA SER A 140 3.02 53.17 -1.91
C SER A 140 1.49 53.29 -1.95
N ARG A 141 0.94 54.52 -1.96
CA ARG A 141 -0.50 54.76 -2.13
C ARG A 141 -0.98 54.42 -3.53
N GLU A 142 -0.20 54.74 -4.56
CA GLU A 142 -0.48 54.38 -5.96
C GLU A 142 -0.43 52.87 -6.17
N ILE A 143 0.56 52.17 -5.61
CA ILE A 143 0.62 50.71 -5.63
C ILE A 143 -0.60 50.11 -4.91
N LYS A 144 -0.95 50.61 -3.72
CA LYS A 144 -2.16 50.16 -3.00
C LYS A 144 -3.43 50.39 -3.82
N ARG A 145 -3.57 51.55 -4.46
CA ARG A 145 -4.72 51.86 -5.35
C ARG A 145 -4.73 50.96 -6.58
N ALA A 146 -3.58 50.68 -7.20
CA ALA A 146 -3.46 49.78 -8.34
C ALA A 146 -3.83 48.33 -7.97
N VAL A 147 -3.39 47.84 -6.80
CA VAL A 147 -3.78 46.52 -6.27
C VAL A 147 -5.27 46.47 -5.95
N GLN A 148 -5.83 47.52 -5.33
CA GLN A 148 -7.25 47.61 -5.05
C GLN A 148 -8.07 47.61 -6.35
N LYS A 149 -7.64 48.40 -7.35
CA LYS A 149 -8.27 48.47 -8.67
C LYS A 149 -8.15 47.12 -9.39
N ALA A 150 -7.01 46.45 -9.35
CA ALA A 150 -6.84 45.11 -9.90
C ALA A 150 -7.71 44.04 -9.19
N LYS A 151 -7.93 44.16 -7.87
CA LYS A 151 -8.87 43.30 -7.12
C LYS A 151 -10.34 43.57 -7.49
N VAL A 152 -10.70 44.82 -7.75
CA VAL A 152 -12.06 45.25 -8.16
C VAL A 152 -12.32 44.94 -9.65
N THR A 153 -11.30 45.01 -10.49
CA THR A 153 -11.37 44.73 -11.95
C THR A 153 -11.02 43.27 -12.29
N ALA A 154 -10.69 42.44 -11.29
CA ALA A 154 -10.62 41.00 -11.48
C ALA A 154 -12.04 40.49 -11.77
N VAL A 155 -12.37 40.35 -13.05
CA VAL A 155 -13.55 39.63 -13.52
C VAL A 155 -13.59 38.33 -12.74
N MET A 156 -14.56 38.21 -11.84
CA MET A 156 -14.75 37.01 -11.03
C MET A 156 -15.00 35.89 -12.02
N THR A 157 -14.00 35.05 -12.24
CA THR A 157 -14.06 33.99 -13.24
C THR A 157 -14.34 32.69 -12.52
N TYR A 158 -15.46 32.06 -12.85
CA TYR A 158 -15.80 30.74 -12.35
C TYR A 158 -15.26 29.67 -13.32
N VAL A 159 -14.31 28.88 -12.84
CA VAL A 159 -13.66 27.83 -13.64
C VAL A 159 -14.30 26.48 -13.30
N ILE A 160 -15.02 25.90 -14.26
CA ILE A 160 -15.67 24.59 -14.11
C ILE A 160 -14.63 23.47 -14.06
N LYS A 161 -13.56 23.58 -14.86
CA LYS A 161 -12.53 22.56 -14.98
C LYS A 161 -11.13 23.09 -14.69
N ASP A 162 -10.42 22.44 -13.78
CA ASP A 162 -8.99 22.63 -13.60
C ASP A 162 -8.23 21.41 -14.14
N LYS A 163 -7.21 21.64 -14.97
CA LYS A 163 -6.40 20.59 -15.62
C LYS A 163 -7.25 19.47 -16.27
N GLY A 164 -8.38 19.84 -16.87
CA GLY A 164 -9.30 18.92 -17.53
C GLY A 164 -10.29 18.19 -16.62
N GLN A 165 -10.15 18.29 -15.29
CA GLN A 165 -11.03 17.68 -14.30
C GLN A 165 -12.07 18.69 -13.82
N ILE A 166 -13.31 18.25 -13.59
CA ILE A 166 -14.35 19.12 -13.02
C ILE A 166 -14.01 19.35 -11.55
N THR A 167 -13.94 20.61 -11.14
CA THR A 167 -13.51 21.01 -9.79
C THR A 167 -14.49 20.53 -8.73
N ASP A 168 -14.01 20.26 -7.51
CA ASP A 168 -14.87 19.77 -6.41
C ASP A 168 -16.02 20.72 -6.08
N ARG A 169 -15.76 22.03 -6.15
CA ARG A 169 -16.80 23.06 -5.99
C ARG A 169 -17.87 22.98 -7.09
N ALA A 170 -17.48 22.74 -8.34
CA ALA A 170 -18.42 22.54 -9.43
C ALA A 170 -19.21 21.24 -9.26
N ARG A 171 -18.55 20.15 -8.84
CA ARG A 171 -19.22 18.87 -8.55
C ARG A 171 -20.24 19.01 -7.41
N ALA A 172 -19.91 19.74 -6.35
CA ALA A 172 -20.81 20.04 -5.24
C ALA A 172 -22.02 20.86 -5.71
N LEU A 173 -21.78 21.97 -6.44
CA LEU A 173 -22.85 22.78 -7.02
C LEU A 173 -23.78 21.96 -7.93
N ILE A 174 -23.21 21.12 -8.79
CA ILE A 174 -23.98 20.25 -9.69
C ILE A 174 -24.91 19.34 -8.89
N ARG A 175 -24.42 18.70 -7.81
CA ARG A 175 -25.25 17.85 -6.94
C ARG A 175 -26.38 18.64 -6.28
N SER A 176 -26.10 19.84 -5.77
CA SER A 176 -27.14 20.69 -5.16
C SER A 176 -28.20 21.16 -6.16
N LEU A 177 -27.81 21.49 -7.39
CA LEU A 177 -28.78 21.87 -8.43
C LEU A 177 -29.64 20.70 -8.90
N VAL A 178 -29.06 19.49 -8.96
CA VAL A 178 -29.82 18.26 -9.23
C VAL A 178 -30.83 17.99 -8.11
N ASP A 179 -30.43 18.20 -6.85
CA ASP A 179 -31.31 18.02 -5.68
C ASP A 179 -32.51 18.98 -5.69
N ILE A 180 -32.32 20.20 -6.19
CA ILE A 180 -33.40 21.18 -6.43
C ILE A 180 -34.33 20.76 -7.59
N GLY A 181 -33.97 19.74 -8.37
CA GLY A 181 -34.79 19.19 -9.45
C GLY A 181 -34.45 19.74 -10.85
N ILE A 182 -33.29 20.37 -11.03
CA ILE A 182 -32.89 20.90 -12.34
C ILE A 182 -32.52 19.73 -13.28
N PRO A 183 -33.13 19.64 -14.49
CA PRO A 183 -32.80 18.60 -15.46
C PRO A 183 -31.32 18.61 -15.87
N PHE A 184 -30.73 17.42 -16.03
CA PHE A 184 -29.29 17.28 -16.29
C PHE A 184 -28.85 17.96 -17.60
N SER A 185 -29.75 18.08 -18.58
CA SER A 185 -29.51 18.77 -19.86
C SER A 185 -29.38 20.28 -19.68
N SER A 186 -30.18 20.86 -18.79
CA SER A 186 -30.30 22.32 -18.64
C SER A 186 -29.33 22.89 -17.61
N LEU A 187 -28.66 22.03 -16.85
CA LEU A 187 -27.89 22.42 -15.67
C LEU A 187 -26.72 23.35 -15.98
N LEU A 188 -26.02 23.15 -17.11
CA LEU A 188 -24.95 24.04 -17.55
C LEU A 188 -25.49 25.43 -17.93
N ASP A 189 -26.63 25.48 -18.60
CA ASP A 189 -27.23 26.72 -19.06
C ASP A 189 -27.78 27.53 -17.88
N VAL A 190 -28.36 26.86 -16.88
CA VAL A 190 -28.75 27.50 -15.62
C VAL A 190 -27.55 28.11 -14.91
N ILE A 191 -26.45 27.37 -14.75
CA ILE A 191 -25.22 27.87 -14.12
C ILE A 191 -24.70 29.11 -14.87
N ARG A 192 -24.67 29.05 -16.21
CA ARG A 192 -24.24 30.20 -17.03
C ARG A 192 -25.16 31.39 -16.87
N CYS A 193 -26.46 31.20 -16.97
CA CYS A 193 -27.46 32.25 -16.86
C CYS A 193 -27.33 32.99 -15.51
N VAL A 194 -27.26 32.25 -14.41
CA VAL A 194 -27.15 32.82 -13.05
C VAL A 194 -25.82 33.56 -12.86
N LEU A 195 -24.69 32.96 -13.23
CA LEU A 195 -23.37 33.55 -13.00
C LEU A 195 -23.09 34.75 -13.91
N ILE A 196 -23.51 34.68 -15.19
CA ILE A 196 -23.38 35.82 -16.11
C ILE A 196 -24.22 37.01 -15.62
N SER A 197 -25.43 36.75 -15.11
CA SER A 197 -26.28 37.80 -14.52
C SER A 197 -25.65 38.44 -13.28
N ALA A 198 -24.80 37.70 -12.56
CA ALA A 198 -24.00 38.19 -11.43
C ALA A 198 -22.67 38.86 -11.83
N GLY A 199 -22.41 39.03 -13.14
CA GLY A 199 -21.15 39.61 -13.65
C GLY A 199 -19.94 38.67 -13.55
N ILE A 200 -20.17 37.36 -13.42
CA ILE A 200 -19.14 36.33 -13.27
C ILE A 200 -18.96 35.59 -14.61
N GLU A 201 -17.77 35.61 -15.18
CA GLU A 201 -17.45 34.88 -16.41
C GLU A 201 -17.31 33.38 -16.12
N VAL A 202 -17.98 32.52 -16.89
CA VAL A 202 -17.93 31.05 -16.71
C VAL A 202 -17.01 30.41 -17.76
N LYS A 203 -15.90 29.81 -17.31
CA LYS A 203 -14.96 29.08 -18.18
C LYS A 203 -15.13 27.57 -18.06
N GLY A 204 -15.32 26.92 -19.21
CA GLY A 204 -15.42 25.47 -19.34
C GLY A 204 -16.83 24.96 -19.64
N LYS A 205 -16.95 23.63 -19.69
CA LYS A 205 -18.20 22.90 -19.94
C LYS A 205 -18.14 21.47 -19.39
N PHE A 206 -19.29 20.93 -19.04
CA PHE A 206 -19.48 19.51 -18.72
C PHE A 206 -20.66 18.95 -19.52
N SER A 207 -20.75 17.63 -19.67
CA SER A 207 -21.83 16.96 -20.39
C SER A 207 -22.84 16.34 -19.43
N LYS A 208 -24.01 15.97 -19.95
CA LYS A 208 -25.02 15.17 -19.24
C LYS A 208 -24.42 13.90 -18.61
N HIS A 209 -23.51 13.23 -19.32
CA HIS A 209 -22.81 12.05 -18.79
C HIS A 209 -21.90 12.39 -17.60
N SER A 210 -21.25 13.55 -17.60
CA SER A 210 -20.46 14.00 -16.44
C SER A 210 -21.36 14.26 -15.24
N VAL A 211 -22.50 14.93 -15.44
CA VAL A 211 -23.50 15.16 -14.38
C VAL A 211 -23.96 13.84 -13.78
N HIS A 212 -24.34 12.88 -14.61
CA HIS A 212 -24.79 11.56 -14.14
C HIS A 212 -23.74 10.85 -13.28
N ARG A 213 -22.46 10.84 -13.72
CA ARG A 213 -21.37 10.26 -12.92
C ARG A 213 -21.12 11.01 -11.62
N ILE A 214 -21.22 12.34 -11.63
CA ILE A 214 -21.06 13.16 -10.42
C ILE A 214 -22.13 12.82 -9.39
N VAL A 215 -23.38 12.61 -9.83
CA VAL A 215 -24.49 12.20 -8.96
C VAL A 215 -24.25 10.79 -8.42
N LEU A 216 -23.87 9.83 -9.26
CA LEU A 216 -23.57 8.46 -8.84
C LEU A 216 -22.43 8.41 -7.81
N GLU A 217 -21.36 9.17 -8.05
CA GLU A 217 -20.26 9.31 -7.10
C GLU A 217 -20.74 9.93 -5.78
N GLY A 218 -21.62 10.93 -5.84
CA GLY A 218 -22.30 11.47 -4.67
C GLY A 218 -23.06 10.40 -3.86
N GLY A 219 -23.70 9.45 -4.53
CA GLY A 219 -24.36 8.31 -3.89
C GLY A 219 -23.38 7.30 -3.28
N VAL A 220 -22.15 7.17 -3.80
CA VAL A 220 -21.07 6.41 -3.14
C VAL A 220 -20.64 7.12 -1.87
N TYR A 221 -20.38 8.44 -1.94
CA TYR A 221 -20.02 9.25 -0.78
C TYR A 221 -21.10 9.22 0.31
N ALA A 222 -22.38 9.32 -0.05
CA ALA A 222 -23.47 9.27 0.91
C ALA A 222 -23.52 7.93 1.67
N ARG A 223 -23.26 6.80 1.00
CA ARG A 223 -23.19 5.48 1.65
C ARG A 223 -22.00 5.35 2.58
N LEU A 224 -20.83 5.86 2.18
CA LEU A 224 -19.66 5.91 3.05
C LEU A 224 -19.90 6.80 4.27
N GLN A 225 -20.54 7.95 4.09
CA GLN A 225 -20.92 8.83 5.20
C GLN A 225 -21.87 8.13 6.17
N ILE A 226 -22.91 7.43 5.68
CA ILE A 226 -23.81 6.66 6.54
C ILE A 226 -23.03 5.62 7.36
N MET A 227 -22.07 4.93 6.75
CA MET A 227 -21.26 3.92 7.45
C MET A 227 -20.32 4.52 8.50
N ASP A 228 -19.73 5.67 8.23
CA ASP A 228 -18.95 6.42 9.20
C ASP A 228 -19.82 6.90 10.36
N GLU A 229 -20.99 7.48 10.06
CA GLU A 229 -21.93 7.95 11.08
C GLU A 229 -22.46 6.80 11.96
N ILE A 230 -22.78 5.63 11.37
CA ILE A 230 -23.24 4.45 12.09
C ILE A 230 -22.19 3.95 13.07
N GLN A 231 -20.90 3.98 12.73
CA GLN A 231 -19.84 3.54 13.64
C GLN A 231 -19.80 4.33 14.95
N HIS A 232 -20.11 5.62 14.87
CA HIS A 232 -20.09 6.53 16.01
C HIS A 232 -21.46 6.69 16.70
N THR A 233 -22.55 6.23 16.09
CA THR A 233 -23.88 6.29 16.71
C THR A 233 -24.09 5.15 17.72
N LYS A 234 -24.88 5.43 18.78
CA LYS A 234 -25.21 4.45 19.83
C LYS A 234 -26.34 3.52 19.40
N SER A 235 -27.32 4.04 18.68
CA SER A 235 -28.51 3.32 18.25
C SER A 235 -29.12 3.97 17.01
N LEU A 236 -29.84 3.16 16.25
CA LEU A 236 -30.61 3.59 15.09
C LEU A 236 -31.94 2.86 15.03
N THR A 237 -32.92 3.46 14.37
CA THR A 237 -34.15 2.80 13.94
C THR A 237 -34.23 2.79 12.42
N ILE A 238 -34.90 1.77 11.89
CA ILE A 238 -35.12 1.62 10.46
C ILE A 238 -36.60 1.78 10.13
N SER A 239 -36.89 2.24 8.92
CA SER A 239 -38.23 2.15 8.35
C SER A 239 -38.11 1.84 6.87
N GLY A 240 -39.16 1.26 6.30
CA GLY A 240 -39.23 0.95 4.88
C GLY A 240 -40.61 1.30 4.36
N ASP A 241 -40.67 1.61 3.08
CA ASP A 241 -41.92 1.76 2.36
C ASP A 241 -41.79 1.12 0.98
N GLY A 242 -42.86 0.50 0.50
CA GLY A 242 -42.91 -0.25 -0.74
C GLY A 242 -44.03 0.27 -1.62
N THR A 243 -43.73 0.60 -2.87
CA THR A 243 -44.76 0.97 -3.86
C THR A 243 -44.52 0.26 -5.18
N SER A 244 -45.53 0.24 -6.05
CA SER A 244 -45.42 -0.38 -7.37
C SER A 244 -45.46 0.70 -8.44
N PHE A 245 -44.47 0.72 -9.34
CA PHE A 245 -44.46 1.61 -10.49
C PHE A 245 -44.27 0.80 -11.76
N ARG A 246 -45.28 0.81 -12.65
CA ARG A 246 -45.25 0.08 -13.95
C ARG A 246 -44.88 -1.40 -13.79
N ASN A 247 -45.55 -2.11 -12.88
CA ASN A 247 -45.31 -3.53 -12.56
C ASN A 247 -43.90 -3.84 -11.99
N ILE A 248 -43.20 -2.82 -11.48
CA ILE A 248 -41.95 -2.99 -10.74
C ILE A 248 -42.20 -2.56 -9.31
N ASN A 249 -41.95 -3.45 -8.35
CA ASN A 249 -42.03 -3.11 -6.94
C ASN A 249 -40.76 -2.36 -6.56
N LEU A 250 -40.91 -1.19 -5.95
CA LEU A 250 -39.84 -0.32 -5.51
C LEU A 250 -39.90 -0.21 -4.00
N GLU A 251 -38.79 -0.53 -3.35
CA GLU A 251 -38.64 -0.43 -1.91
C GLU A 251 -37.69 0.72 -1.56
N ALA A 252 -38.22 1.67 -0.80
CA ALA A 252 -37.46 2.68 -0.09
C ALA A 252 -37.07 2.15 1.30
N GLY A 253 -35.87 2.52 1.74
CA GLY A 253 -35.42 2.27 3.11
C GLY A 253 -34.95 3.57 3.73
N PHE A 254 -35.16 3.71 5.02
CA PHE A 254 -34.75 4.86 5.79
C PHE A 254 -34.09 4.44 7.10
N MET A 255 -33.15 5.26 7.56
CA MET A 255 -32.51 5.12 8.86
C MET A 255 -32.64 6.42 9.65
N LEU A 256 -33.08 6.32 10.90
CA LEU A 256 -33.15 7.45 11.81
C LEU A 256 -32.17 7.23 12.95
N TYR A 257 -31.20 8.12 13.10
CA TYR A 257 -30.23 8.10 14.18
C TYR A 257 -29.67 9.49 14.44
N LYS A 258 -28.95 9.65 15.55
CA LYS A 258 -28.24 10.90 15.86
C LYS A 258 -26.81 10.81 15.34
N PRO A 259 -26.46 11.51 14.24
CA PRO A 259 -25.10 11.49 13.73
C PRO A 259 -24.13 12.24 14.66
N PRO A 260 -22.82 11.97 14.57
CA PRO A 260 -21.81 12.64 15.38
C PRO A 260 -21.87 14.16 15.20
N GLY A 261 -21.83 14.89 16.31
CA GLY A 261 -21.90 16.36 16.30
C GLY A 261 -23.29 16.97 16.08
N SER A 262 -24.30 16.20 15.65
CA SER A 262 -25.67 16.70 15.57
C SER A 262 -26.34 16.69 16.94
N LYS A 263 -27.13 17.72 17.26
CA LYS A 263 -27.96 17.76 18.48
C LYS A 263 -29.25 16.94 18.31
N THR A 264 -29.78 16.87 17.09
CA THR A 264 -31.05 16.22 16.77
C THR A 264 -30.85 14.94 15.94
N PRO A 265 -31.79 13.97 16.02
CA PRO A 265 -31.84 12.85 15.09
C PRO A 265 -32.01 13.33 13.65
N GLN A 266 -31.38 12.65 12.70
CA GLN A 266 -31.49 12.92 11.28
C GLN A 266 -31.97 11.67 10.54
N LEU A 267 -32.90 11.87 9.61
CA LEU A 267 -33.37 10.82 8.71
C LEU A 267 -32.40 10.71 7.53
N ARG A 268 -31.96 9.50 7.23
CA ARG A 268 -31.12 9.16 6.08
C ARG A 268 -31.92 8.27 5.14
N THR A 269 -32.00 8.67 3.89
CA THR A 269 -32.60 7.89 2.81
C THR A 269 -31.59 6.88 2.27
N LEU A 270 -32.01 5.63 2.15
CA LEU A 270 -31.19 4.56 1.59
C LEU A 270 -31.48 4.40 0.08
N PRO A 271 -30.61 3.70 -0.67
CA PRO A 271 -30.87 3.43 -2.07
C PRO A 271 -32.19 2.69 -2.29
N LEU A 272 -32.96 3.16 -3.28
CA LEU A 272 -34.13 2.49 -3.83
C LEU A 272 -33.73 1.14 -4.44
N ILE A 273 -34.48 0.10 -4.13
CA ILE A 273 -34.27 -1.25 -4.67
C ILE A 273 -35.53 -1.70 -5.38
N ALA A 274 -35.36 -2.32 -6.55
CA ALA A 274 -36.45 -3.02 -7.21
C ALA A 274 -36.59 -4.43 -6.60
N ALA A 275 -37.77 -4.76 -6.11
CA ALA A 275 -38.11 -6.07 -5.57
C ALA A 275 -38.98 -6.85 -6.57
N THR A 276 -38.84 -8.18 -6.56
CA THR A 276 -39.65 -9.07 -7.41
C THR A 276 -41.02 -9.38 -6.83
N SER A 277 -41.22 -9.18 -5.52
CA SER A 277 -42.46 -9.44 -4.80
C SER A 277 -42.57 -8.53 -3.57
N HIS A 278 -43.78 -8.38 -3.03
CA HIS A 278 -44.09 -7.64 -1.79
C HIS A 278 -44.06 -8.54 -0.54
N THR A 279 -43.48 -9.73 -0.64
CA THR A 279 -43.41 -10.68 0.47
C THR A 279 -42.39 -10.24 1.51
N SER A 280 -42.64 -10.50 2.80
CA SER A 280 -41.74 -10.13 3.89
C SER A 280 -40.33 -10.73 3.73
N GLU A 281 -40.19 -11.91 3.14
CA GLU A 281 -38.89 -12.53 2.83
C GLU A 281 -38.11 -11.77 1.75
N ALA A 282 -38.81 -11.24 0.75
CA ALA A 282 -38.19 -10.46 -0.32
C ALA A 282 -37.72 -9.10 0.20
N GLN A 283 -38.53 -8.45 1.04
CA GLN A 283 -38.17 -7.22 1.73
C GLN A 283 -36.96 -7.43 2.66
N LEU A 284 -36.93 -8.53 3.43
CA LEU A 284 -35.78 -8.88 4.27
C LEU A 284 -34.52 -9.05 3.42
N LYS A 285 -34.61 -9.75 2.28
CA LYS A 285 -33.50 -9.91 1.33
C LYS A 285 -33.04 -8.56 0.78
N GLY A 286 -33.95 -7.63 0.54
CA GLY A 286 -33.65 -6.23 0.19
C GLY A 286 -32.81 -5.54 1.26
N TRP A 287 -33.20 -5.64 2.54
CA TRP A 287 -32.43 -5.11 3.68
C TRP A 287 -31.05 -5.75 3.81
N GLN A 288 -30.97 -7.08 3.73
CA GLN A 288 -29.71 -7.82 3.72
C GLN A 288 -28.80 -7.33 2.59
N GLY A 289 -29.34 -7.13 1.38
CA GLY A 289 -28.63 -6.58 0.24
C GLY A 289 -28.09 -5.17 0.48
N ARG A 290 -28.91 -4.26 1.06
CA ARG A 290 -28.47 -2.89 1.41
C ARG A 290 -27.31 -2.92 2.41
N PHE A 291 -27.45 -3.65 3.51
CA PHE A 291 -26.45 -3.69 4.57
C PHE A 291 -25.16 -4.36 4.12
N ASN A 292 -25.25 -5.49 3.41
CA ASN A 292 -24.09 -6.12 2.79
C ASN A 292 -23.38 -5.19 1.82
N GLY A 293 -24.14 -4.49 0.96
CA GLY A 293 -23.58 -3.51 0.03
C GLY A 293 -22.84 -2.37 0.75
N PHE A 294 -23.33 -1.93 1.90
CA PHE A 294 -22.65 -0.92 2.72
C PHE A 294 -21.36 -1.45 3.35
N CYS A 295 -21.40 -2.63 3.97
CA CYS A 295 -20.20 -3.27 4.53
C CYS A 295 -19.15 -3.52 3.45
N THR A 296 -19.53 -4.06 2.28
CA THR A 296 -18.61 -4.30 1.16
C THR A 296 -17.98 -3.01 0.66
N LEU A 297 -18.78 -1.95 0.49
CA LEU A 297 -18.28 -0.65 0.04
C LEU A 297 -17.30 -0.04 1.05
N TRP A 298 -17.64 -0.06 2.35
CA TRP A 298 -16.76 0.43 3.41
C TRP A 298 -15.45 -0.36 3.45
N ASN A 299 -15.53 -1.69 3.45
CA ASN A 299 -14.36 -2.54 3.56
C ASN A 299 -13.44 -2.50 2.33
N SER A 300 -13.97 -2.06 1.18
CA SER A 300 -13.20 -1.83 -0.05
C SER A 300 -12.68 -0.38 -0.17
N SER A 301 -13.06 0.50 0.76
CA SER A 301 -12.68 1.91 0.77
C SER A 301 -11.30 2.10 1.43
N PRO A 302 -10.49 3.08 0.98
CA PRO A 302 -9.28 3.49 1.70
C PRO A 302 -9.53 3.90 3.17
N LEU A 303 -10.76 4.30 3.50
CA LEU A 303 -11.18 4.70 4.86
C LEU A 303 -11.14 3.54 5.87
N ILE A 304 -10.98 2.29 5.43
CA ILE A 304 -10.80 1.14 6.33
C ILE A 304 -9.57 1.29 7.23
N GLN A 305 -8.54 2.04 6.79
CA GLN A 305 -7.30 2.23 7.54
C GLN A 305 -7.52 2.95 8.88
N ASP A 306 -8.52 3.82 8.96
CA ASP A 306 -8.79 4.64 10.14
C ASP A 306 -9.81 4.00 11.10
N GLY A 307 -10.74 3.17 10.59
CA GLY A 307 -11.87 2.61 11.36
C GLY A 307 -11.95 1.09 11.45
N GLY A 308 -11.10 0.35 10.74
CA GLY A 308 -11.11 -1.11 10.69
C GLY A 308 -12.26 -1.70 9.85
N PRO A 309 -12.28 -3.04 9.65
CA PRO A 309 -13.33 -3.72 8.90
C PRO A 309 -14.65 -3.71 9.67
N VAL A 310 -15.74 -3.42 8.96
CA VAL A 310 -17.09 -3.39 9.52
C VAL A 310 -17.87 -4.61 9.06
N SER A 311 -18.53 -5.29 9.99
CA SER A 311 -19.41 -6.43 9.74
C SER A 311 -20.89 -6.04 9.82
N ILE A 312 -21.77 -6.94 9.37
CA ILE A 312 -23.22 -6.77 9.49
C ILE A 312 -23.63 -6.59 10.97
N ASN A 313 -22.95 -7.29 11.89
CA ASN A 313 -23.24 -7.21 13.31
C ASN A 313 -23.08 -5.78 13.85
N SER A 314 -22.12 -5.01 13.33
CA SER A 314 -21.90 -3.61 13.72
C SER A 314 -23.11 -2.71 13.42
N ILE A 315 -23.91 -3.04 12.40
CA ILE A 315 -25.15 -2.33 12.04
C ILE A 315 -26.33 -2.89 12.84
N LEU A 316 -26.49 -4.21 12.88
CA LEU A 316 -27.66 -4.86 13.50
C LEU A 316 -27.69 -4.70 15.03
N SER A 317 -26.54 -4.76 15.70
CA SER A 317 -26.44 -4.53 17.15
C SER A 317 -26.94 -3.14 17.58
N LYS A 318 -26.79 -2.14 16.69
CA LYS A 318 -27.25 -0.75 16.86
C LYS A 318 -28.69 -0.55 16.43
N THR A 319 -29.27 -1.44 15.64
CA THR A 319 -30.66 -1.36 15.22
C THR A 319 -31.57 -1.71 16.40
N LYS A 320 -32.32 -0.74 16.93
CA LYS A 320 -33.16 -0.90 18.14
C LYS A 320 -34.65 -0.97 17.85
N GLY A 321 -35.09 -0.65 16.63
CA GLY A 321 -36.49 -0.73 16.27
C GLY A 321 -36.71 -0.56 14.78
N MET A 322 -37.88 -1.02 14.34
CA MET A 322 -38.39 -0.86 13.00
C MET A 322 -39.75 -0.15 13.06
N SER A 323 -39.91 0.91 12.27
CA SER A 323 -41.18 1.61 12.11
C SER A 323 -41.80 1.22 10.77
N SER A 324 -43.05 0.78 10.81
CA SER A 324 -43.86 0.44 9.63
C SER A 324 -45.34 0.62 9.96
N ASP A 325 -46.21 0.42 8.97
CA ASP A 325 -47.66 0.39 9.18
C ASP A 325 -48.11 -0.91 9.88
N HIS A 326 -49.43 -1.06 10.09
CA HIS A 326 -50.01 -2.21 10.80
C HIS A 326 -50.24 -3.44 9.90
N ALA A 327 -49.74 -3.46 8.67
CA ALA A 327 -49.98 -4.56 7.74
C ALA A 327 -49.31 -5.87 8.20
N ASN A 328 -49.92 -7.00 7.85
CA ASN A 328 -49.49 -8.32 8.34
C ASN A 328 -48.14 -8.75 7.78
N ASP A 329 -47.85 -8.40 6.53
CA ASP A 329 -46.53 -8.56 5.89
C ASP A 329 -45.45 -7.79 6.64
N GLN A 330 -45.75 -6.58 7.14
CA GLN A 330 -44.81 -5.77 7.91
C GLN A 330 -44.52 -6.36 9.31
N LYS A 331 -45.54 -6.92 9.97
CA LYS A 331 -45.36 -7.69 11.21
C LYS A 331 -44.50 -8.93 10.98
N SER A 332 -44.75 -9.65 9.88
CA SER A 332 -43.94 -10.80 9.46
C SER A 332 -42.49 -10.39 9.20
N LEU A 333 -42.27 -9.28 8.49
CA LEU A 333 -40.93 -8.72 8.23
C LEU A 333 -40.21 -8.37 9.53
N ALA A 334 -40.88 -7.72 10.49
CA ALA A 334 -40.29 -7.39 11.78
C ALA A 334 -39.82 -8.65 12.54
N ALA A 335 -40.63 -9.71 12.56
CA ALA A 335 -40.26 -10.98 13.17
C ALA A 335 -39.09 -11.67 12.45
N LEU A 336 -39.08 -11.66 11.12
CA LEU A 336 -37.97 -12.18 10.32
C LEU A 336 -36.67 -11.39 10.56
N PHE A 337 -36.76 -10.07 10.69
CA PHE A 337 -35.63 -9.19 10.97
C PHE A 337 -35.07 -9.43 12.38
N GLU A 338 -35.94 -9.63 13.38
CA GLU A 338 -35.54 -10.00 14.74
C GLU A 338 -34.78 -11.32 14.77
N LYS A 339 -35.29 -12.35 14.06
CA LYS A 339 -34.60 -13.64 13.91
C LYS A 339 -33.24 -13.48 13.24
N TRP A 340 -33.16 -12.69 12.17
CA TRP A 340 -31.90 -12.41 11.47
C TRP A 340 -30.89 -11.72 12.39
N LYS A 341 -31.34 -10.72 13.17
CA LYS A 341 -30.50 -10.03 14.15
C LYS A 341 -29.98 -10.99 15.23
N ALA A 342 -30.85 -11.82 15.81
CA ALA A 342 -30.47 -12.80 16.82
C ALA A 342 -29.42 -13.80 16.28
N GLN A 343 -29.61 -14.26 15.04
CA GLN A 343 -28.66 -15.15 14.37
C GLN A 343 -27.28 -14.48 14.20
N VAL A 344 -27.23 -13.27 13.62
CA VAL A 344 -25.95 -12.57 13.38
C VAL A 344 -25.22 -12.25 14.70
N ASP A 345 -25.97 -11.88 15.73
CA ASP A 345 -25.44 -11.60 17.06
C ASP A 345 -24.89 -12.87 17.73
N GLN A 346 -25.59 -14.01 17.60
CA GLN A 346 -25.10 -15.31 18.04
C GLN A 346 -23.84 -15.74 17.29
N GLU A 347 -23.81 -15.60 15.96
CA GLU A 347 -22.65 -15.91 15.13
C GLU A 347 -21.43 -15.05 15.51
N ALA A 348 -21.64 -13.75 15.75
CA ALA A 348 -20.57 -12.84 16.16
C ALA A 348 -19.97 -13.21 17.53
N ARG A 349 -20.81 -13.49 18.52
CA ARG A 349 -20.35 -13.99 19.83
C ARG A 349 -19.65 -15.34 19.73
N GLY A 350 -20.19 -16.25 18.91
CA GLY A 350 -19.59 -17.55 18.66
C GLY A 350 -18.20 -17.42 18.03
N GLN A 351 -18.04 -16.51 17.06
CA GLN A 351 -16.75 -16.21 16.46
C GLN A 351 -15.77 -15.64 17.49
N GLU A 352 -16.19 -14.70 18.33
CA GLU A 352 -15.35 -14.12 19.38
C GLU A 352 -14.88 -15.18 20.39
N ALA A 353 -15.81 -16.00 20.88
CA ALA A 353 -15.51 -17.11 21.79
C ALA A 353 -14.51 -18.10 21.16
N VAL A 354 -14.74 -18.51 19.91
CA VAL A 354 -13.84 -19.42 19.18
C VAL A 354 -12.46 -18.81 18.97
N MET A 355 -12.36 -17.51 18.68
CA MET A 355 -11.07 -16.84 18.48
C MET A 355 -10.29 -16.66 19.80
N SER A 356 -10.97 -16.66 20.94
CA SER A 356 -10.35 -16.61 22.26
C SER A 356 -9.94 -17.98 22.82
N MET A 357 -10.39 -19.08 22.22
CA MET A 357 -10.07 -20.44 22.67
C MET A 357 -8.62 -20.80 22.40
N THR A 358 -8.03 -21.56 23.32
CA THR A 358 -6.78 -22.29 23.08
C THR A 358 -6.99 -23.38 22.02
N ALA A 359 -5.89 -23.85 21.42
CA ALA A 359 -5.96 -24.93 20.43
C ALA A 359 -6.61 -26.21 20.98
N VAL A 360 -6.44 -26.50 22.28
CA VAL A 360 -7.03 -27.66 22.95
C VAL A 360 -8.53 -27.48 23.14
N GLU A 361 -8.98 -26.33 23.66
CA GLU A 361 -10.41 -26.04 23.83
C GLU A 361 -11.15 -26.04 22.50
N LEU A 362 -10.54 -25.45 21.46
CA LEU A 362 -11.09 -25.46 20.11
C LEU A 362 -11.20 -26.88 19.55
N LEU A 363 -10.21 -27.73 19.82
CA LEU A 363 -10.26 -29.14 19.39
C LEU A 363 -11.36 -29.90 20.12
N THR A 364 -11.52 -29.70 21.42
CA THR A 364 -12.59 -30.32 22.23
C THR A 364 -13.97 -29.90 21.70
N LEU A 365 -14.20 -28.60 21.49
CA LEU A 365 -15.44 -28.11 20.90
C LEU A 365 -15.71 -28.71 19.50
N GLN A 366 -14.68 -28.84 18.67
CA GLN A 366 -14.81 -29.46 17.34
C GLN A 366 -15.20 -30.94 17.45
N ILE A 367 -14.62 -31.68 18.39
CA ILE A 367 -14.97 -33.08 18.64
C ILE A 367 -16.43 -33.19 19.12
N GLU A 368 -16.87 -32.30 20.02
CA GLU A 368 -18.26 -32.27 20.50
C GLU A 368 -19.26 -31.96 19.39
N VAL A 369 -18.97 -30.97 18.55
CA VAL A 369 -19.81 -30.62 17.39
C VAL A 369 -19.86 -31.79 16.41
N MET A 370 -18.72 -32.42 16.13
CA MET A 370 -18.65 -33.60 15.26
C MET A 370 -19.47 -34.76 15.83
N ASN A 371 -19.33 -35.07 17.11
CA ASN A 371 -20.10 -36.11 17.79
C ASN A 371 -21.60 -35.82 17.77
N THR A 372 -21.99 -34.56 17.95
CA THR A 372 -23.40 -34.14 17.86
C THR A 372 -23.94 -34.30 16.44
N CYS A 373 -23.18 -33.89 15.42
CA CYS A 373 -23.54 -34.08 14.02
C CYS A 373 -23.69 -35.57 13.67
N LEU A 374 -22.80 -36.42 14.18
CA LEU A 374 -22.88 -37.87 14.03
C LEU A 374 -24.12 -38.43 14.75
N ALA A 375 -24.38 -38.02 15.98
CA ALA A 375 -25.55 -38.47 16.74
C ALA A 375 -26.88 -38.12 16.05
N GLN A 376 -26.99 -36.91 15.47
CA GLN A 376 -28.18 -36.46 14.73
C GLN A 376 -28.53 -37.32 13.53
N VAL A 377 -27.56 -38.04 12.98
CA VAL A 377 -27.75 -38.92 11.83
C VAL A 377 -27.74 -40.40 12.24
N GLY A 378 -27.88 -40.72 13.53
CA GLY A 378 -27.90 -42.12 14.01
C GLY A 378 -26.51 -42.74 14.19
N GLY A 379 -25.49 -41.91 14.45
CA GLY A 379 -24.10 -42.32 14.61
C GLY A 379 -23.42 -42.62 13.28
N TYR A 380 -22.28 -43.32 13.35
CA TYR A 380 -21.51 -43.71 12.16
C TYR A 380 -22.33 -44.45 11.08
N PRO A 381 -23.20 -45.42 11.42
CA PRO A 381 -23.97 -46.15 10.40
C PRO A 381 -24.92 -45.25 9.60
N GLY A 382 -25.62 -44.34 10.28
CA GLY A 382 -26.53 -43.43 9.59
C GLY A 382 -25.83 -42.23 8.95
N TRP A 383 -24.63 -41.83 9.44
CA TRP A 383 -23.72 -40.98 8.68
C TRP A 383 -23.32 -41.65 7.36
N ASP A 384 -22.88 -42.91 7.40
CA ASP A 384 -22.45 -43.63 6.20
C ASP A 384 -23.57 -43.85 5.18
N ALA A 385 -24.81 -43.98 5.66
CA ALA A 385 -26.00 -44.06 4.81
C ALA A 385 -26.39 -42.72 4.14
N LEU A 386 -25.83 -41.58 4.55
CA LEU A 386 -26.14 -40.30 3.94
C LEU A 386 -25.64 -40.19 2.48
N PRO A 387 -26.40 -39.53 1.60
CA PRO A 387 -25.94 -39.16 0.27
C PRO A 387 -24.66 -38.31 0.33
N ALA A 388 -23.76 -38.49 -0.63
CA ALA A 388 -22.48 -37.76 -0.69
C ALA A 388 -22.66 -36.23 -0.70
N SER A 389 -23.70 -35.71 -1.35
CA SER A 389 -24.03 -34.28 -1.36
C SER A 389 -24.44 -33.74 0.01
N GLU A 390 -25.11 -34.56 0.83
CA GLU A 390 -25.55 -34.20 2.17
C GLU A 390 -24.39 -34.30 3.17
N LYS A 391 -23.57 -35.36 3.08
CA LYS A 391 -22.29 -35.47 3.80
C LYS A 391 -21.41 -34.25 3.53
N GLN A 392 -21.29 -33.86 2.25
CA GLN A 392 -20.51 -32.70 1.85
C GLN A 392 -21.08 -31.39 2.39
N SER A 393 -22.39 -31.19 2.33
CA SER A 393 -23.04 -29.99 2.88
C SER A 393 -22.88 -29.88 4.39
N ARG A 394 -23.03 -31.01 5.12
CA ARG A 394 -22.85 -31.08 6.58
C ARG A 394 -21.37 -30.93 6.98
N ASN A 395 -20.43 -31.48 6.21
CA ASN A 395 -18.99 -31.26 6.40
C ASN A 395 -18.57 -29.81 6.09
N ILE A 396 -19.15 -29.18 5.07
CA ILE A 396 -18.92 -27.76 4.76
C ILE A 396 -19.49 -26.87 5.88
N ALA A 397 -20.65 -27.23 6.44
CA ALA A 397 -21.27 -26.52 7.56
C ALA A 397 -20.51 -26.68 8.88
N ALA A 398 -19.98 -27.87 9.17
CA ALA A 398 -19.26 -28.15 10.42
C ALA A 398 -17.76 -27.79 10.35
N HIS A 399 -17.12 -27.89 9.18
CA HIS A 399 -15.66 -27.95 9.05
C HIS A 399 -15.14 -27.39 7.72
N ARG A 400 -15.36 -26.10 7.45
CA ARG A 400 -15.07 -25.40 6.17
C ARG A 400 -13.61 -25.43 5.63
N CYS A 401 -12.69 -26.29 6.09
CA CYS A 401 -11.28 -26.24 5.66
C CYS A 401 -10.37 -27.46 6.00
N GLY A 402 -10.85 -28.71 5.99
CA GLY A 402 -10.05 -29.87 6.44
C GLY A 402 -8.59 -29.94 5.93
N MET A 403 -8.36 -29.77 4.63
CA MET A 403 -7.00 -29.74 4.06
C MET A 403 -6.17 -28.51 4.47
N HIS A 404 -6.79 -27.35 4.70
CA HIS A 404 -6.07 -26.18 5.22
C HIS A 404 -5.74 -26.32 6.71
N LYS A 405 -6.50 -27.12 7.48
CA LYS A 405 -6.17 -27.44 8.88
C LYS A 405 -4.91 -28.29 8.97
N GLU A 406 -4.78 -29.30 8.11
CA GLU A 406 -3.55 -30.09 7.97
C GLU A 406 -2.35 -29.19 7.64
N MET A 407 -2.50 -28.31 6.64
CA MET A 407 -1.45 -27.35 6.29
C MET A 407 -1.06 -26.43 7.45
N ASN A 408 -2.05 -25.94 8.20
CA ASN A 408 -1.81 -25.09 9.36
C ASN A 408 -1.13 -25.86 10.49
N ALA A 409 -1.47 -27.14 10.70
CA ALA A 409 -0.82 -27.98 11.71
C ALA A 409 0.67 -28.16 11.40
N VAL A 410 1.04 -28.42 10.14
CA VAL A 410 2.46 -28.49 9.72
C VAL A 410 3.15 -27.13 9.88
N LYS A 411 2.49 -26.03 9.50
CA LYS A 411 3.03 -24.67 9.63
C LYS A 411 3.33 -24.31 11.09
N TRP A 412 2.39 -24.55 12.00
CA TRP A 412 2.57 -24.25 13.42
C TRP A 412 3.51 -25.25 14.08
N GLY A 413 3.43 -26.54 13.74
CA GLY A 413 4.36 -27.57 14.20
C GLY A 413 5.81 -27.21 13.90
N THR A 414 6.10 -26.73 12.68
CA THR A 414 7.44 -26.22 12.31
C THR A 414 7.86 -25.06 13.22
N LYS A 415 6.97 -24.09 13.46
CA LYS A 415 7.29 -22.96 14.35
C LYS A 415 7.59 -23.39 15.78
N TYR A 416 6.88 -24.40 16.29
CA TYR A 416 7.15 -24.96 17.62
C TYR A 416 8.45 -25.77 17.66
N MET A 417 8.77 -26.50 16.60
CA MET A 417 10.09 -27.16 16.47
C MET A 417 11.23 -26.14 16.47
N GLU A 418 11.10 -25.03 15.74
CA GLU A 418 12.09 -23.95 15.76
C GLU A 418 12.28 -23.36 17.17
N ALA A 419 11.18 -23.20 17.91
CA ALA A 419 11.22 -22.67 19.29
C ALA A 419 11.81 -23.68 20.30
N PHE A 420 11.64 -24.99 20.06
CA PHE A 420 12.18 -26.04 20.92
C PHE A 420 13.69 -25.90 21.09
N TRP A 421 14.43 -25.62 20.03
CA TRP A 421 15.89 -25.50 20.08
C TRP A 421 16.42 -24.32 20.92
N VAL A 422 15.54 -23.38 21.32
CA VAL A 422 15.88 -22.24 22.19
C VAL A 422 15.31 -22.43 23.61
N SER A 423 14.53 -23.50 23.83
CA SER A 423 13.92 -23.81 25.12
C SER A 423 14.95 -24.27 26.15
N GLU A 424 14.62 -24.12 27.44
CA GLU A 424 15.46 -24.65 28.53
C GLU A 424 15.66 -26.17 28.42
N THR A 425 14.64 -26.90 27.94
CA THR A 425 14.73 -28.35 27.71
C THR A 425 15.81 -28.71 26.69
N ALA A 426 15.96 -27.95 25.60
CA ALA A 426 17.04 -28.21 24.64
C ALA A 426 18.42 -27.90 25.23
N LYS A 427 18.52 -26.90 26.11
CA LYS A 427 19.77 -26.58 26.84
C LYS A 427 20.13 -27.65 27.86
N GLU A 428 19.15 -28.18 28.59
CA GLU A 428 19.33 -29.29 29.53
C GLU A 428 19.81 -30.57 28.83
N LEU A 429 19.38 -30.79 27.58
CA LEU A 429 19.79 -31.92 26.74
C LEU A 429 21.11 -31.69 25.99
N ASP A 430 21.75 -30.53 26.13
CA ASP A 430 22.91 -30.08 25.34
C ASP A 430 22.70 -30.28 23.82
N ALA A 431 21.46 -30.11 23.36
CA ALA A 431 21.08 -30.42 21.99
C ALA A 431 21.36 -29.21 21.07
N PRO A 432 22.29 -29.31 20.10
CA PRO A 432 22.61 -28.18 19.24
C PRO A 432 21.44 -27.87 18.29
N PRO A 433 21.14 -26.59 17.99
CA PRO A 433 20.14 -26.23 17.00
C PRO A 433 20.58 -26.64 15.58
N PRO A 434 19.65 -26.80 14.63
CA PRO A 434 19.97 -27.04 13.22
C PRO A 434 20.89 -25.98 12.64
N ILE A 435 21.78 -26.41 11.74
CA ILE A 435 22.73 -25.51 11.08
C ILE A 435 22.05 -24.46 10.19
N PHE A 436 22.62 -23.26 10.14
CA PHE A 436 22.15 -22.23 9.23
C PHE A 436 22.48 -22.54 7.77
N LEU A 437 21.48 -22.44 6.90
CA LEU A 437 21.63 -22.66 5.47
C LEU A 437 21.73 -21.30 4.76
N PHE A 438 22.88 -20.67 4.92
CA PHE A 438 23.18 -19.34 4.35
C PHE A 438 23.14 -19.38 2.82
N ASN A 439 22.73 -18.28 2.19
CA ASN A 439 23.02 -18.09 0.77
C ASN A 439 24.50 -17.67 0.59
N ARG A 440 25.00 -17.67 -0.64
CA ARG A 440 26.41 -17.36 -0.94
C ARG A 440 26.92 -16.06 -0.31
N ASP A 441 26.12 -15.00 -0.40
CA ASP A 441 26.52 -13.68 0.09
C ASP A 441 26.51 -13.63 1.63
N ASN A 442 25.53 -14.28 2.25
CA ASN A 442 25.43 -14.39 3.70
C ASN A 442 26.53 -15.28 4.27
N ALA A 443 26.90 -16.37 3.59
CA ALA A 443 28.00 -17.24 4.00
C ALA A 443 29.33 -16.49 3.96
N ALA A 444 29.57 -15.69 2.91
CA ALA A 444 30.74 -14.82 2.82
C ALA A 444 30.76 -13.76 3.95
N ALA A 445 29.60 -13.20 4.29
CA ALA A 445 29.48 -12.23 5.37
C ALA A 445 29.72 -12.83 6.77
N VAL A 446 29.35 -14.10 6.98
CA VAL A 446 29.59 -14.81 8.25
C VAL A 446 31.04 -15.27 8.38
N ALA A 447 31.70 -15.59 7.26
CA ALA A 447 33.11 -15.97 7.22
C ALA A 447 34.07 -14.78 7.48
N ASP A 448 33.63 -13.55 7.22
CA ASP A 448 34.40 -12.34 7.52
C ASP A 448 34.39 -12.02 9.02
N LYS A 449 35.53 -12.26 9.68
CA LYS A 449 35.72 -12.02 11.13
C LYS A 449 35.57 -10.54 11.54
N THR A 450 35.59 -9.61 10.59
CA THR A 450 35.50 -8.16 10.85
C THR A 450 34.09 -7.59 10.70
N ALA A 451 33.15 -8.34 10.12
CA ALA A 451 31.85 -7.85 9.69
C ALA A 451 30.72 -8.13 10.71
N THR A 452 30.74 -7.45 11.86
CA THR A 452 29.79 -7.70 12.97
C THR A 452 28.32 -7.43 12.60
N THR A 453 28.04 -6.35 11.88
CA THR A 453 26.68 -5.96 11.48
C THR A 453 26.15 -6.81 10.32
N ALA A 454 27.02 -7.18 9.36
CA ALA A 454 26.65 -8.04 8.24
C ALA A 454 26.38 -9.47 8.71
N LYS A 455 27.15 -9.98 9.68
CA LYS A 455 26.94 -11.29 10.31
C LYS A 455 25.60 -11.36 11.05
N ALA A 456 25.28 -10.38 11.90
CA ALA A 456 24.00 -10.35 12.59
C ALA A 456 22.81 -10.29 11.61
N ARG A 457 22.95 -9.54 10.51
CA ARG A 457 21.96 -9.51 9.43
C ARG A 457 21.85 -10.85 8.69
N ALA A 458 22.96 -11.52 8.43
CA ALA A 458 22.99 -12.82 7.76
C ALA A 458 22.26 -13.89 8.60
N GLU A 459 22.44 -13.89 9.91
CA GLU A 459 21.75 -14.78 10.86
C GLU A 459 20.25 -14.47 10.98
N GLN A 460 19.85 -13.19 10.93
CA GLN A 460 18.43 -12.80 10.95
C GLN A 460 17.66 -13.17 9.67
N VAL A 461 18.32 -13.12 8.52
CA VAL A 461 17.66 -13.29 7.20
C VAL A 461 17.74 -14.74 6.70
N SER A 462 18.65 -15.55 7.25
CA SER A 462 18.84 -16.94 6.81
C SER A 462 18.01 -17.90 7.64
N SER A 463 17.45 -18.91 6.98
CA SER A 463 16.68 -19.98 7.61
C SER A 463 17.54 -21.23 7.83
N ARG A 464 17.04 -22.16 8.62
CA ARG A 464 17.68 -23.44 8.97
C ARG A 464 16.65 -24.58 9.06
N GLY A 465 17.13 -25.79 9.33
CA GLY A 465 16.26 -26.93 9.64
C GLY A 465 15.52 -27.53 8.45
N ALA A 466 14.64 -28.47 8.74
CA ALA A 466 14.04 -29.40 7.79
C ALA A 466 13.28 -28.73 6.64
N ILE A 467 12.47 -27.70 6.93
CA ILE A 467 11.69 -26.98 5.91
C ILE A 467 12.61 -26.27 4.92
N LYS A 468 13.69 -25.66 5.41
CA LYS A 468 14.65 -24.98 4.52
C LYS A 468 15.41 -26.00 3.67
N THR A 469 15.82 -27.12 4.25
CA THR A 469 16.45 -28.24 3.53
C THR A 469 15.54 -28.79 2.44
N ALA A 470 14.28 -29.11 2.75
CA ALA A 470 13.30 -29.60 1.78
C ALA A 470 12.97 -28.59 0.67
N SER A 471 13.00 -27.29 0.98
CA SER A 471 12.85 -26.22 -0.01
C SER A 471 14.03 -26.17 -0.98
N LEU A 472 15.28 -26.27 -0.48
CA LEU A 472 16.48 -26.32 -1.32
C LEU A 472 16.52 -27.60 -2.16
N ALA A 473 16.18 -28.74 -1.57
CA ALA A 473 16.11 -30.02 -2.26
C ALA A 473 15.10 -29.98 -3.42
N GLY A 474 13.91 -29.43 -3.22
CA GLY A 474 12.95 -29.25 -4.32
C GLY A 474 13.46 -28.30 -5.41
N ALA A 475 14.17 -27.24 -5.04
CA ALA A 475 14.77 -26.32 -6.01
C ALA A 475 15.86 -26.99 -6.87
N ILE A 476 16.53 -28.03 -6.37
CA ILE A 476 17.57 -28.78 -7.11
C ILE A 476 16.98 -29.98 -7.86
N PHE A 477 16.23 -30.84 -7.17
CA PHE A 477 15.76 -32.13 -7.68
C PHE A 477 14.40 -32.05 -8.40
N ARG A 478 13.66 -30.94 -8.26
CA ARG A 478 12.40 -30.68 -8.96
C ARG A 478 12.25 -29.20 -9.36
N ASN A 479 13.22 -28.72 -10.13
CA ASN A 479 13.23 -27.32 -10.56
C ASN A 479 12.15 -27.05 -11.62
N LYS A 480 11.49 -25.89 -11.53
CA LYS A 480 10.54 -25.42 -12.57
C LYS A 480 11.18 -25.32 -13.96
N TYR A 481 12.47 -25.01 -14.02
CA TYR A 481 13.24 -24.95 -15.27
C TYR A 481 14.06 -26.22 -15.43
N GLU A 482 13.63 -27.09 -16.33
CA GLU A 482 14.21 -28.39 -16.66
C GLU A 482 15.74 -28.33 -16.87
N LYS A 483 16.25 -27.24 -17.46
CA LYS A 483 17.69 -27.04 -17.73
C LYS A 483 18.53 -26.45 -16.59
N LYS A 484 17.92 -26.09 -15.44
CA LYS A 484 18.62 -25.42 -14.32
C LYS A 484 18.75 -26.29 -13.07
N GLY A 485 17.94 -27.34 -12.96
CA GLY A 485 18.00 -28.30 -11.85
C GLY A 485 18.81 -29.54 -12.19
N GLN A 486 18.98 -30.41 -11.21
CA GLN A 486 19.57 -31.74 -11.34
C GLN A 486 18.49 -32.83 -11.51
N GLN A 487 17.27 -32.44 -11.90
CA GLN A 487 16.08 -33.31 -11.86
C GLN A 487 16.26 -34.60 -12.69
N ASP A 488 16.76 -34.51 -13.92
CA ASP A 488 16.91 -35.69 -14.76
C ASP A 488 18.08 -36.57 -14.31
N ALA A 489 19.21 -35.96 -13.93
CA ALA A 489 20.35 -36.68 -13.36
C ALA A 489 19.96 -37.44 -12.08
N TYR A 490 19.21 -36.79 -11.20
CA TYR A 490 18.62 -37.38 -10.00
C TYR A 490 17.72 -38.57 -10.35
N ARG A 491 16.79 -38.40 -11.31
CA ARG A 491 15.86 -39.45 -11.72
C ARG A 491 16.56 -40.68 -12.29
N TYR A 492 17.56 -40.48 -13.15
CA TYR A 492 18.32 -41.58 -13.73
C TYR A 492 19.13 -42.32 -12.66
N PHE A 493 19.86 -41.59 -11.81
CA PHE A 493 20.63 -42.19 -10.73
C PHE A 493 19.75 -42.98 -9.74
N PHE A 494 18.64 -42.39 -9.30
CA PHE A 494 17.70 -43.07 -8.39
C PHE A 494 17.01 -44.26 -9.07
N SER A 495 16.74 -44.19 -10.37
CA SER A 495 16.19 -45.34 -11.12
C SER A 495 17.17 -46.50 -11.21
N GLU A 496 18.47 -46.23 -11.28
CA GLU A 496 19.51 -47.26 -11.26
C GLU A 496 19.63 -47.89 -9.87
N MET A 497 19.63 -47.08 -8.81
CA MET A 497 19.79 -47.55 -7.43
C MET A 497 18.54 -48.26 -6.87
N LEU A 498 17.34 -47.80 -7.24
CA LEU A 498 16.07 -48.31 -6.70
C LEU A 498 15.32 -49.22 -7.67
N GLY A 499 15.72 -49.27 -8.95
CA GLY A 499 15.05 -50.07 -9.99
C GLY A 499 13.74 -49.45 -10.52
N PHE A 500 13.38 -48.24 -10.09
CA PHE A 500 12.21 -47.50 -10.58
C PHE A 500 12.43 -45.98 -10.50
N ILE A 501 11.76 -45.24 -11.38
CA ILE A 501 11.88 -43.79 -11.45
C ILE A 501 11.18 -43.14 -10.25
N VAL A 502 11.93 -42.40 -9.43
CA VAL A 502 11.41 -41.61 -8.32
C VAL A 502 11.26 -40.14 -8.73
N GLN A 503 10.16 -39.50 -8.31
CA GLN A 503 9.96 -38.06 -8.47
C GLN A 503 10.06 -37.38 -7.12
N PHE A 504 10.97 -36.42 -6.97
CA PHE A 504 11.06 -35.63 -5.74
C PHE A 504 9.74 -34.88 -5.46
N PRO A 505 9.29 -34.73 -4.21
CA PRO A 505 8.07 -33.99 -3.89
C PRO A 505 8.09 -32.50 -4.30
N ASP A 506 6.92 -31.94 -4.64
CA ASP A 506 6.82 -30.60 -5.23
C ASP A 506 6.79 -29.48 -4.18
N THR A 507 7.91 -29.22 -3.53
CA THR A 507 8.01 -28.14 -2.53
C THR A 507 7.99 -26.73 -3.13
N SER A 508 8.05 -26.63 -4.46
CA SER A 508 8.04 -25.35 -5.21
C SER A 508 6.63 -24.81 -5.48
N ASN A 509 5.64 -25.70 -5.49
CA ASN A 509 4.23 -25.36 -5.66
C ASN A 509 3.50 -25.53 -4.31
N THR A 510 2.46 -24.73 -4.07
CA THR A 510 1.69 -24.71 -2.81
C THR A 510 0.78 -25.93 -2.66
N ARG A 511 1.33 -27.15 -2.74
CA ARG A 511 0.59 -28.40 -2.58
C ARG A 511 0.63 -28.85 -1.12
N TYR A 512 -0.54 -29.19 -0.57
CA TYR A 512 -0.70 -29.77 0.76
C TYR A 512 0.19 -31.00 0.97
N GLY A 513 0.85 -31.08 2.13
CA GLY A 513 1.74 -32.20 2.49
C GLY A 513 3.10 -32.24 1.79
N SER A 514 3.38 -31.38 0.80
CA SER A 514 4.60 -31.46 -0.03
C SER A 514 5.91 -31.43 0.75
N PHE A 515 6.01 -30.62 1.81
CA PHE A 515 7.19 -30.56 2.68
C PHE A 515 7.33 -31.80 3.57
N CYS A 516 6.22 -32.36 4.02
CA CYS A 516 6.19 -33.60 4.79
C CYS A 516 6.58 -34.81 3.91
N ASP A 517 6.10 -34.86 2.67
CA ASP A 517 6.50 -35.87 1.69
C ASP A 517 7.99 -35.75 1.35
N ALA A 518 8.50 -34.52 1.18
CA ALA A 518 9.92 -34.26 0.95
C ALA A 518 10.78 -34.71 2.14
N ALA A 519 10.30 -34.53 3.37
CA ALA A 519 10.98 -35.01 4.56
C ALA A 519 11.07 -36.54 4.58
N CYS A 520 9.96 -37.24 4.27
CA CYS A 520 9.96 -38.70 4.16
C CYS A 520 10.96 -39.19 3.11
N GLU A 521 10.92 -38.60 1.92
CA GLU A 521 11.78 -38.97 0.78
C GLU A 521 13.27 -38.80 1.12
N LEU A 522 13.65 -37.65 1.69
CA LEU A 522 15.03 -37.37 2.08
C LEU A 522 15.52 -38.30 3.20
N LEU A 523 14.64 -38.65 4.15
CA LEU A 523 15.02 -39.50 5.28
C LEU A 523 15.14 -40.98 4.88
N VAL A 524 14.20 -41.50 4.07
CA VAL A 524 14.19 -42.90 3.61
C VAL A 524 15.38 -43.19 2.71
N ASN A 525 15.68 -42.27 1.80
CA ASN A 525 16.74 -42.43 0.81
C ASN A 525 18.01 -41.64 1.17
N LEU A 526 18.22 -41.31 2.46
CA LEU A 526 19.31 -40.45 2.94
C LEU A 526 20.67 -40.82 2.35
N VAL A 527 21.04 -42.10 2.43
CA VAL A 527 22.34 -42.61 1.94
C VAL A 527 22.46 -42.40 0.42
N ILE A 528 21.40 -42.68 -0.34
CA ILE A 528 21.38 -42.52 -1.79
C ILE A 528 21.47 -41.05 -2.19
N TYR A 529 20.85 -40.14 -1.43
CA TYR A 529 21.01 -38.69 -1.64
C TYR A 529 22.45 -38.22 -1.39
N LEU A 530 23.13 -38.75 -0.36
CA LEU A 530 24.53 -38.43 -0.10
C LEU A 530 25.45 -38.95 -1.21
N GLU A 531 25.26 -40.21 -1.65
CA GLU A 531 25.99 -40.80 -2.78
C GLU A 531 25.77 -40.01 -4.08
N PHE A 532 24.53 -39.57 -4.34
CA PHE A 532 24.21 -38.75 -5.50
C PHE A 532 24.93 -37.40 -5.46
N LEU A 533 24.93 -36.73 -4.30
CA LEU A 533 25.64 -35.45 -4.14
C LEU A 533 27.15 -35.64 -4.30
N ASP A 534 27.72 -36.74 -3.81
CA ASP A 534 29.12 -37.08 -4.04
C ASP A 534 29.42 -37.32 -5.53
N LEU A 535 28.57 -38.06 -6.25
CA LEU A 535 28.69 -38.22 -7.70
C LEU A 535 28.66 -36.86 -8.43
N MET A 536 27.76 -35.96 -8.02
CA MET A 536 27.70 -34.60 -8.57
C MET A 536 28.96 -33.79 -8.29
N ARG A 537 29.60 -34.00 -7.13
CA ARG A 537 30.89 -33.39 -6.80
C ARG A 537 31.99 -33.91 -7.73
N TYR A 538 32.07 -35.22 -7.95
CA TYR A 538 33.08 -35.83 -8.82
C TYR A 538 32.94 -35.45 -10.30
N ASN A 539 31.70 -35.28 -10.78
CA ASN A 539 31.44 -34.93 -12.19
C ASN A 539 31.78 -33.47 -12.55
N LYS A 540 32.13 -32.63 -11.57
CA LYS A 540 32.46 -31.22 -11.80
C LYS A 540 33.96 -31.04 -11.95
N GLU A 541 34.36 -30.21 -12.92
CA GLU A 541 35.77 -29.90 -13.21
C GLU A 541 36.57 -29.44 -11.97
N LYS A 542 35.92 -28.74 -11.03
CA LYS A 542 36.54 -28.25 -9.80
C LYS A 542 36.49 -29.23 -8.63
N GLY A 543 35.74 -30.33 -8.75
CA GLY A 543 35.54 -31.28 -7.64
C GLY A 543 34.79 -30.70 -6.43
N GLU A 544 34.04 -29.60 -6.62
CA GLU A 544 33.34 -28.88 -5.55
C GLU A 544 31.83 -28.82 -5.81
N LEU A 545 31.05 -28.99 -4.75
CA LEU A 545 29.61 -28.75 -4.79
C LEU A 545 29.32 -27.26 -4.98
N ASN A 546 28.21 -26.95 -5.66
CA ASN A 546 27.72 -25.58 -5.66
C ASN A 546 27.16 -25.23 -4.27
N HIS A 547 27.00 -23.95 -3.98
CA HIS A 547 26.58 -23.52 -2.64
C HIS A 547 25.22 -24.10 -2.17
N MET A 548 24.28 -24.32 -3.08
CA MET A 548 22.98 -24.91 -2.71
C MET A 548 23.09 -26.42 -2.45
N GLU A 549 23.88 -27.13 -3.26
CA GLU A 549 24.18 -28.54 -3.07
C GLU A 549 24.97 -28.77 -1.79
N GLN A 550 25.96 -27.92 -1.48
CA GLN A 550 26.72 -27.99 -0.24
C GLN A 550 25.83 -27.77 0.97
N ASN A 551 24.92 -26.79 0.94
CA ASN A 551 23.95 -26.57 2.01
C ASN A 551 23.06 -27.81 2.25
N ILE A 552 22.64 -28.51 1.20
CA ILE A 552 21.87 -29.76 1.36
C ILE A 552 22.76 -30.87 1.92
N PHE A 553 23.98 -31.02 1.39
CA PHE A 553 24.93 -32.01 1.87
C PHE A 553 25.22 -31.85 3.36
N ASP A 554 25.50 -30.63 3.81
CA ASP A 554 25.74 -30.31 5.22
C ASP A 554 24.47 -30.54 6.06
N ALA A 555 23.31 -30.15 5.56
CA ALA A 555 22.01 -30.35 6.24
C ALA A 555 21.65 -31.84 6.41
N LEU A 556 22.01 -32.68 5.45
CA LEU A 556 21.79 -34.13 5.51
C LEU A 556 22.80 -34.86 6.40
N HIS A 557 23.89 -34.19 6.79
CA HIS A 557 24.84 -34.68 7.81
C HIS A 557 24.54 -34.11 9.21
N ASP A 558 23.68 -33.10 9.33
CA ASP A 558 23.34 -32.44 10.59
C ASP A 558 22.25 -33.22 11.37
N PRO A 559 22.56 -33.80 12.55
CA PRO A 559 21.62 -34.61 13.32
C PRO A 559 20.34 -33.84 13.70
N SER A 560 20.45 -32.55 13.99
CA SER A 560 19.32 -31.71 14.40
C SER A 560 18.37 -31.44 13.24
N THR A 561 18.91 -31.20 12.04
CA THR A 561 18.10 -31.13 10.82
C THR A 561 17.43 -32.47 10.49
N LEU A 562 18.15 -33.59 10.64
CA LEU A 562 17.58 -34.92 10.44
C LEU A 562 16.48 -35.25 11.45
N THR A 563 16.62 -34.78 12.70
CA THR A 563 15.59 -34.91 13.74
C THR A 563 14.30 -34.19 13.35
N GLU A 564 14.40 -32.96 12.84
CA GLU A 564 13.21 -32.25 12.33
C GLU A 564 12.58 -32.96 11.11
N LEU A 565 13.40 -33.51 10.20
CA LEU A 565 12.91 -34.30 9.07
C LEU A 565 12.18 -35.56 9.55
N ALA A 566 12.68 -36.22 10.59
CA ALA A 566 12.05 -37.38 11.21
C ALA A 566 10.70 -37.02 11.85
N VAL A 567 10.62 -35.90 12.58
CA VAL A 567 9.36 -35.43 13.17
C VAL A 567 8.31 -35.13 12.09
N LEU A 568 8.69 -34.42 11.02
CA LEU A 568 7.79 -34.17 9.90
C LEU A 568 7.34 -35.44 9.19
N SER A 569 8.25 -36.42 9.05
CA SER A 569 7.95 -37.72 8.43
C SER A 569 6.99 -38.54 9.29
N LEU A 570 7.23 -38.61 10.60
CA LEU A 570 6.34 -39.29 11.55
C LEU A 570 4.96 -38.64 11.59
N TYR A 571 4.89 -37.30 11.62
CA TYR A 571 3.63 -36.58 11.52
C TYR A 571 2.91 -36.90 10.19
N SER A 572 3.66 -36.93 9.08
CA SER A 572 3.14 -37.26 7.76
C SER A 572 2.47 -38.64 7.74
N GLN A 573 3.22 -39.66 8.14
CA GLN A 573 2.78 -41.05 8.01
C GLN A 573 1.70 -41.43 9.03
N ASN A 574 1.78 -40.91 10.27
CA ASN A 574 0.87 -41.32 11.33
C ASN A 574 -0.39 -40.47 11.42
N ILE A 575 -0.35 -39.22 10.94
CA ILE A 575 -1.44 -38.25 11.14
C ILE A 575 -1.89 -37.68 9.81
N SER A 576 -1.01 -36.99 9.07
CA SER A 576 -1.40 -36.21 7.88
C SER A 576 -1.96 -37.09 6.76
N GLN A 577 -1.26 -38.18 6.40
CA GLN A 577 -1.68 -39.06 5.31
C GLN A 577 -2.96 -39.84 5.64
N PRO A 578 -3.12 -40.47 6.83
CA PRO A 578 -4.40 -41.06 7.24
C PRO A 578 -5.55 -40.03 7.28
N TYR A 579 -5.30 -38.83 7.80
CA TYR A 579 -6.28 -37.74 7.85
C TYR A 579 -6.67 -37.24 6.45
N ALA A 580 -5.69 -37.05 5.56
CA ALA A 580 -5.92 -36.63 4.19
C ALA A 580 -6.65 -37.72 3.39
N ALA A 581 -6.33 -39.00 3.62
CA ALA A 581 -7.07 -40.12 3.06
C ALA A 581 -8.52 -40.13 3.57
N PHE A 582 -8.74 -40.00 4.87
CA PHE A 582 -10.08 -39.90 5.47
C PHE A 582 -10.90 -38.74 4.89
N ILE A 583 -10.29 -37.58 4.65
CA ILE A 583 -10.97 -36.43 4.04
C ILE A 583 -11.26 -36.65 2.55
N ARG A 584 -10.37 -37.32 1.82
CA ARG A 584 -10.47 -37.52 0.37
C ARG A 584 -11.31 -38.74 -0.01
N ASP A 585 -11.38 -39.75 0.85
CA ASP A 585 -12.07 -41.01 0.59
C ASP A 585 -13.57 -40.90 0.89
N THR A 586 -14.27 -40.26 -0.05
CA THR A 586 -15.74 -40.23 -0.12
C THR A 586 -16.28 -41.32 -1.06
N SER A 587 -15.46 -42.27 -1.50
CA SER A 587 -15.87 -43.29 -2.46
C SER A 587 -15.02 -44.57 -2.44
N ARG A 588 -15.07 -45.38 -1.37
CA ARG A 588 -15.17 -46.85 -1.45
C ARG A 588 -15.14 -47.51 -0.06
N THR A 589 -16.18 -48.29 0.19
CA THR A 589 -16.14 -49.49 1.02
C THR A 589 -14.93 -50.37 0.64
N ALA A 590 -14.19 -50.81 1.66
CA ALA A 590 -13.19 -51.88 1.64
C ALA A 590 -12.11 -51.83 0.54
N CYS A 591 -10.94 -51.27 0.86
CA CYS A 591 -9.69 -51.73 0.28
C CYS A 591 -8.57 -51.66 1.32
N ARG A 592 -7.90 -52.79 1.54
CA ARG A 592 -6.74 -52.90 2.44
C ARG A 592 -5.70 -51.84 2.08
N PRO A 593 -5.00 -51.23 3.06
CA PRO A 593 -3.92 -50.30 2.79
C PRO A 593 -2.90 -50.98 1.87
N ARG A 594 -2.64 -50.38 0.70
CA ARG A 594 -1.47 -50.73 -0.11
C ARG A 594 -0.31 -49.88 0.39
N ILE A 595 0.35 -50.33 1.46
CA ILE A 595 1.71 -49.93 1.79
C ILE A 595 2.45 -51.21 2.18
N PRO A 596 3.60 -51.53 1.55
CA PRO A 596 4.46 -52.60 2.02
C PRO A 596 4.86 -52.27 3.46
N GLY A 597 4.57 -53.15 4.42
CA GLY A 597 4.94 -52.93 5.84
C GLY A 597 6.44 -52.66 6.04
N GLU A 598 7.27 -52.99 5.06
CA GLU A 598 8.71 -52.77 5.02
C GLU A 598 9.11 -51.28 5.10
N ASP A 599 8.37 -50.35 4.48
CA ASP A 599 8.76 -48.92 4.47
C ASP A 599 8.51 -48.21 5.81
N ILE A 600 7.38 -48.53 6.47
CA ILE A 600 7.07 -48.02 7.82
C ILE A 600 8.03 -48.64 8.84
N GLN A 601 8.32 -49.94 8.71
CA GLN A 601 9.31 -50.61 9.54
C GLN A 601 10.70 -49.97 9.33
N ARG A 602 11.08 -49.64 8.09
CA ARG A 602 12.36 -49.03 7.75
C ARG A 602 12.47 -47.59 8.27
N ILE A 603 11.43 -46.77 8.13
CA ILE A 603 11.39 -45.41 8.73
C ILE A 603 11.49 -45.50 10.25
N TYR A 604 10.75 -46.42 10.88
CA TYR A 604 10.77 -46.60 12.33
C TYR A 604 12.12 -47.15 12.82
N GLN A 605 12.75 -48.08 12.10
CA GLN A 605 14.06 -48.63 12.41
C GLN A 605 15.18 -47.59 12.23
N VAL A 606 15.16 -46.80 11.15
CA VAL A 606 16.11 -45.70 10.93
C VAL A 606 15.94 -44.63 11.99
N SER A 607 14.70 -44.22 12.30
CA SER A 607 14.41 -43.25 13.37
C SER A 607 14.88 -43.75 14.73
N LEU A 608 14.63 -45.02 15.06
CA LEU A 608 15.11 -45.65 16.30
C LEU A 608 16.63 -45.83 16.33
N GLN A 609 17.28 -46.12 15.19
CA GLN A 609 18.74 -46.21 15.09
C GLN A 609 19.38 -44.85 15.34
N MET A 610 18.82 -43.78 14.78
CA MET A 610 19.32 -42.41 14.97
C MET A 610 19.10 -41.94 16.41
N ILE A 611 17.91 -42.15 16.98
CA ILE A 611 17.65 -41.87 18.41
C ILE A 611 18.59 -42.67 19.31
N ARG A 612 18.88 -43.94 19.00
CA ARG A 612 19.82 -44.78 19.77
C ARG A 612 21.28 -44.38 19.58
N GLN A 613 21.68 -43.87 18.40
CA GLN A 613 23.03 -43.38 18.14
C GLN A 613 23.29 -42.04 18.82
N ASP A 614 22.30 -41.15 18.88
CA ASP A 614 22.38 -39.90 19.62
C ASP A 614 22.39 -40.12 21.14
N ILE A 615 21.58 -41.04 21.68
CA ILE A 615 21.63 -41.41 23.10
C ILE A 615 22.96 -42.07 23.49
N ARG A 616 23.59 -42.84 22.59
CA ARG A 616 24.91 -43.49 22.86
C ARG A 616 26.10 -42.54 22.77
N ARG A 617 25.96 -41.36 22.17
CA ARG A 617 27.03 -40.33 22.13
C ARG A 617 27.14 -39.53 23.44
N TYR A 618 26.18 -39.68 24.34
CA TYR A 618 26.25 -39.16 25.71
C TYR A 618 26.56 -40.31 26.67
N PRO A 619 27.83 -40.53 27.07
CA PRO A 619 28.12 -41.49 28.13
C PRO A 619 27.51 -40.99 29.43
N ALA A 620 26.63 -41.81 30.01
CA ALA A 620 26.21 -41.67 31.39
C ALA A 620 27.44 -41.77 32.30
N GLY A 621 27.71 -40.70 33.06
CA GLY A 621 28.50 -40.73 34.29
C GLY A 621 30.00 -40.94 34.12
N HIS A 622 30.76 -39.85 34.24
CA HIS A 622 31.98 -39.87 35.02
C HIS A 622 31.75 -39.08 36.30
N THR A 623 31.54 -39.83 37.37
CA THR A 623 31.62 -39.40 38.76
C THR A 623 33.01 -38.85 39.07
N THR A 624 33.05 -37.61 39.54
CA THR A 624 33.84 -37.20 40.71
C THR A 624 32.94 -36.41 41.62
#